data_AF-C5BA07-F1
#
_entry.id   AF-C5BA07-F1
#
_cell.length_a   1.000
_cell.length_b   1.000
_cell.length_c   1.000
_cell.angle_alpha   90.00
_cell.angle_beta   90.00
_cell.angle_gamma   90.00
#
_symmetry.space_group_name_H-M   'P 1'
#
loop_
_entity.id
_entity.type
_entity.pdbx_description
1 polymer ?
#
loop_
_entity_poly.entity_id
_entity_poly.type
_entity_poly.pdbx_seq_one_letter_code
_entity_poly.pdbx_strand_id
1 'polypeptide(L)' 'MKIAAGEQEIVNAIDFLLNSRFITGRTIGVDGGRPLR' A
#
# COMPACT_ATOMS: atom_id res chain seq x y z
N MET A 1 8.88 13.98 12.67
CA MET A 1 7.43 13.85 12.41
C MET A 1 7.09 12.38 12.62
N LYS A 2 6.24 12.03 13.60
CA LYS A 2 5.94 10.62 13.91
C LYS A 2 4.84 10.18 12.93
N ILE A 3 5.21 9.45 11.87
CA ILE A 3 4.25 8.93 10.88
C ILE A 3 3.32 7.95 11.59
N ALA A 4 2.01 8.13 11.45
CA ALA A 4 1.04 7.21 12.05
C ALA A 4 1.10 5.85 11.34
N ALA A 5 0.80 4.75 12.04
CA ALA A 5 0.96 3.40 11.48
C ALA A 5 0.23 3.21 10.13
N GLY A 6 -0.95 3.81 9.95
CA GLY A 6 -1.69 3.73 8.68
C GLY A 6 -1.04 4.49 7.52
N GLU A 7 -0.40 5.63 7.78
CA GLU A 7 0.28 6.42 6.74
C GLU A 7 1.51 5.67 6.22
N GLN A 8 2.22 4.96 7.10
CA GLN A 8 3.39 4.17 6.72
C GLN A 8 3.03 3.04 5.75
N GLU A 9 1.87 2.41 5.91
CA GLU A 9 1.41 1.35 4.99
C GLU A 9 1.17 1.89 3.57
N ILE A 10 0.69 3.12 3.45
CA ILE A 10 0.55 3.77 2.14
C ILE A 10 1.91 4.03 1.51
N VAL A 11 2.88 4.52 2.30
CA VAL A 11 4.27 4.73 1.82
C VAL A 11 4.88 3.42 1.34
N ASN A 12 4.71 2.33 2.10
CA ASN A 12 5.21 1.01 1.72
C ASN A 12 4.56 0.51 0.41
N ALA A 13 3.26 0.73 0.23
CA ALA A 13 2.57 0.34 -1.00
C ALA A 13 3.07 1.11 -2.23
N ILE A 14 3.38 2.41 -2.07
CA ILE A 14 3.98 3.22 -3.13
C ILE A 14 5.39 2.72 -3.44
N ASP A 15 6.22 2.49 -2.43
CA ASP A 15 7.59 2.02 -2.61
C ASP A 15 7.62 0.66 -3.34
N PHE A 16 6.71 -0.24 -2.98
CA PHE A 16 6.51 -1.51 -3.70
C PHE A 16 6.17 -1.30 -5.18
N LEU A 17 5.24 -0.39 -5.50
CA LEU A 17 4.84 -0.12 -6.88
C LEU A 17 6.00 0.46 -7.70
N LEU A 18 6.76 1.40 -7.12
CA LEU A 18 7.87 2.06 -7.81
C LEU A 18 9.03 1.11 -8.10
N ASN A 19 9.27 0.14 -7.21
CA ASN A 19 10.37 -0.82 -7.36
C ASN A 19 9.98 -2.10 -8.11
N SER A 20 8.70 -2.28 -8.44
CA SER A 20 8.24 -3.47 -9.14
C SER A 20 8.60 -3.44 -10.63
N ARG A 21 9.12 -4.56 -11.14
CA ARG A 21 9.36 -4.77 -12.59
C ARG A 21 8.23 -5.54 -13.29
N PHE A 22 7.16 -5.88 -12.57
CA PHE A 22 6.15 -6.82 -13.06
C PHE A 22 4.71 -6.40 -12.75
N ILE A 23 4.50 -5.27 -12.06
CA ILE A 23 3.17 -4.77 -11.72
C ILE A 23 2.86 -3.53 -12.54
N THR A 24 1.74 -3.58 -13.25
CA THR A 24 1.20 -2.46 -14.02
C THR A 24 -0.32 -2.58 -14.09
N GLY A 25 -1.03 -1.44 -14.21
CA GLY A 25 -2.50 -1.41 -14.32
C GLY A 25 -3.25 -2.01 -13.13
N ARG A 26 -2.65 -2.02 -11.93
CA ARG A 26 -3.24 -2.59 -10.72
C ARG A 26 -3.63 -1.50 -9.72
N THR A 27 -4.71 -1.74 -8.99
CA THR A 27 -5.07 -1.00 -7.76
C THR A 27 -4.76 -1.88 -6.57
N ILE A 28 -4.10 -1.34 -5.55
CA ILE A 28 -3.77 -2.04 -4.30
C ILE A 28 -4.69 -1.49 -3.20
N GLY A 29 -5.49 -2.37 -2.58
CA GLY A 29 -6.31 -2.03 -1.43
C GLY A 29 -5.47 -2.07 -0.15
N VAL A 30 -5.46 -0.97 0.61
CA VAL A 30 -4.80 -0.85 1.92
C VAL A 30 -5.87 -0.49 2.95
N ASP A 31 -6.71 -1.47 3.31
CA ASP A 31 -7.91 -1.26 4.13
C ASP A 31 -7.94 -2.12 5.40
N GLY A 32 -6.92 -2.95 5.63
CA GLY A 32 -6.84 -3.86 6.77
C GLY A 32 -7.75 -5.10 6.63
N GLY A 33 -8.19 -5.45 5.42
CA GLY A 33 -9.04 -6.61 5.17
C GLY A 33 -10.52 -6.38 5.47
N ARG A 34 -10.97 -5.11 5.51
CA ARG A 34 -12.39 -4.76 5.74
C ARG A 34 -13.38 -5.50 4.84
N PRO A 35 -13.10 -5.77 3.55
CA PRO A 35 -14.02 -6.51 2.70
C PRO A 35 -14.18 -8.00 3.05
N LEU A 36 -13.30 -8.56 3.90
CA LEU A 36 -13.32 -9.97 4.31
C LEU A 36 -14.16 -10.22 5.57
N ARG A 37 -14.87 -9.19 6.04
CA ARG A 37 -15.64 -9.21 7.27
C ARG A 37 -17.14 -9.20 7.00
#